data_AF-A0A6V7JDU8-F1
#
_entry.id   AF-A0A6V7JDU8-F1
#
_cell.length_a   1.000
_cell.length_b   1.000
_cell.length_c   1.000
_cell.angle_alpha   90.00
_cell.angle_beta   90.00
_cell.angle_gamma   90.00
#
_symmetry.space_group_name_H-M   'P 1'
#
loop_
_entity.id
_entity.type
_entity.pdbx_description
1 polymer ?
#
loop_
_entity_poly.entity_id
_entity_poly.type
_entity_poly.pdbx_seq_one_letter_code
_entity_poly.pdbx_strand_id
1 'polypeptide(L)'
;NGGRIVFATDDWFAVAENLLRDDEPVWKEGLFTEFGKWMDGWETRRKRCAGHDWAIIALKEASIIKGFCIDTAYFTGNYAPRISIQAARLNED
;
A
#
# COMPACT_ATOMS: atom_id res chain seq x y z
N ASN A 1 4.88 6.58 -12.85
CA ASN A 1 6.05 7.50 -12.61
C ASN A 1 7.39 6.86 -12.19
N GLY A 2 7.59 5.54 -12.30
CA GLY A 2 8.89 4.89 -12.06
C GLY A 2 9.27 4.63 -10.59
N GLY A 3 8.39 4.97 -9.64
CA GLY A 3 8.50 4.47 -8.26
C GLY A 3 8.14 2.99 -8.18
N ARG A 4 8.60 2.30 -7.13
CA ARG A 4 8.37 0.87 -6.95
C ARG A 4 8.30 0.48 -5.48
N ILE A 5 7.58 -0.60 -5.18
CA ILE A 5 7.67 -1.27 -3.90
C ILE A 5 9.03 -1.98 -3.82
N VAL A 6 9.74 -1.77 -2.71
CA VAL A 6 11.00 -2.47 -2.39
C VAL A 6 10.73 -3.62 -1.45
N PHE A 7 9.76 -3.45 -0.56
CA PHE A 7 9.39 -4.41 0.47
C PHE A 7 7.97 -4.11 0.96
N ALA A 8 7.24 -5.15 1.34
CA ALA A 8 6.01 -5.06 2.11
C ALA A 8 6.01 -6.17 3.17
N THR A 9 5.48 -5.88 4.36
CA THR A 9 5.45 -6.89 5.44
C THR A 9 4.52 -8.06 5.15
N ASP A 10 3.45 -7.82 4.41
CA ASP A 10 2.44 -8.82 4.06
C ASP A 10 1.66 -8.35 2.82
N ASP A 11 1.50 -9.22 1.84
CA ASP A 11 0.78 -8.97 0.58
C ASP A 11 -0.33 -10.00 0.33
N TRP A 12 -0.82 -10.62 1.41
CA TRP A 12 -1.67 -11.80 1.31
C TRP A 12 -2.98 -11.61 0.56
N PHE A 13 -3.77 -10.55 0.87
CA PHE A 13 -5.09 -10.36 0.25
C PHE A 13 -5.00 -9.53 -1.03
N ALA A 14 -4.20 -8.46 -1.01
CA ALA A 14 -3.89 -7.64 -2.17
C ALA A 14 -2.51 -7.00 -2.00
N VAL A 15 -1.77 -6.88 -3.10
CA VAL A 15 -0.33 -6.54 -3.10
C VAL A 15 -0.06 -5.03 -2.98
N ALA A 16 1.05 -4.66 -2.33
CA ALA A 16 1.43 -3.27 -2.12
C ALA A 16 1.64 -2.48 -3.42
N GLU A 17 1.98 -3.13 -4.53
CA GLU A 17 2.15 -2.49 -5.84
C GLU A 17 0.88 -1.78 -6.31
N ASN A 18 -0.30 -2.20 -5.85
CA ASN A 18 -1.56 -1.54 -6.17
C ASN A 18 -1.62 -0.09 -5.66
N LEU A 19 -0.86 0.26 -4.61
CA LEU A 19 -0.77 1.63 -4.09
C LEU A 19 -0.14 2.62 -5.10
N LEU A 20 0.59 2.12 -6.10
CA LEU A 20 1.33 2.92 -7.07
C LEU A 20 0.64 2.97 -8.44
N ARG A 21 -0.59 2.44 -8.56
CA ARG A 21 -1.36 2.51 -9.80
C ARG A 21 -1.76 3.96 -10.07
N ASP A 22 -1.65 4.36 -11.33
CA ASP A 22 -1.99 5.72 -11.77
C ASP A 22 -3.52 5.87 -12.03
N ASP A 23 -4.28 4.78 -12.08
CA ASP A 23 -5.73 4.76 -12.27
C ASP A 23 -6.49 4.94 -10.93
N GLU A 24 -7.72 5.44 -11.00
CA GLU A 24 -8.63 5.47 -9.84
C GLU A 24 -8.92 4.04 -9.32
N PRO A 25 -9.03 3.82 -8.00
CA PRO A 25 -9.38 2.52 -7.45
C PRO A 25 -10.71 2.00 -8.01
N VAL A 26 -10.80 0.69 -8.25
CA VAL A 26 -12.02 0.06 -8.79
C VAL A 26 -12.62 -0.95 -7.82
N TRP A 27 -13.93 -0.89 -7.63
CA TRP A 27 -14.70 -1.99 -7.02
C TRP A 27 -15.20 -2.97 -8.09
N LYS A 28 -14.90 -4.25 -7.93
CA LYS A 28 -15.44 -5.32 -8.78
C LYS A 28 -16.38 -6.21 -7.98
N GLU A 29 -17.68 -6.00 -8.17
CA GLU A 29 -18.71 -6.77 -7.49
C GLU A 29 -18.56 -8.27 -7.79
N GLY A 30 -18.71 -9.12 -6.76
CA GLY A 30 -18.59 -10.58 -6.91
C GLY A 30 -17.22 -11.15 -7.31
N LEU A 31 -16.17 -10.34 -7.51
CA LEU A 31 -14.84 -10.87 -7.84
C LEU A 31 -14.05 -11.30 -6.59
N PHE A 32 -13.49 -12.51 -6.63
CA PHE A 32 -12.66 -13.10 -5.59
C PHE A 32 -11.39 -13.70 -6.20
N THR A 33 -10.31 -13.68 -5.44
CA THR A 33 -9.06 -14.41 -5.70
C THR A 33 -9.03 -15.67 -4.83
N GLU A 34 -7.99 -16.50 -4.96
CA GLU A 34 -7.78 -17.63 -4.04
C GLU A 34 -7.53 -17.19 -2.58
N PHE A 35 -7.15 -15.91 -2.37
CA PHE A 35 -6.85 -15.36 -1.06
C PHE A 35 -8.03 -14.63 -0.42
N GLY A 36 -9.10 -14.33 -1.16
CA GLY A 36 -10.28 -13.63 -0.61
C GLY A 36 -10.95 -12.73 -1.63
N LYS A 37 -11.65 -11.69 -1.15
CA LYS A 37 -12.24 -10.67 -2.03
C LYS A 37 -11.11 -9.99 -2.82
N TRP A 38 -11.27 -9.80 -4.12
CA TRP A 38 -10.31 -9.00 -4.89
C TRP A 38 -10.46 -7.53 -4.49
N MET A 39 -9.34 -6.88 -4.16
CA MET A 39 -9.28 -5.48 -3.78
C MET A 39 -8.29 -4.73 -4.66
N ASP A 40 -8.66 -3.52 -5.08
CA ASP A 40 -7.79 -2.62 -5.83
C ASP A 40 -7.03 -1.69 -4.88
N GLY A 41 -6.10 -2.29 -4.15
CA GLY A 41 -5.33 -1.62 -3.11
C GLY A 41 -4.39 -2.61 -2.42
N TRP A 42 -3.84 -2.23 -1.27
CA TRP A 42 -2.99 -3.09 -0.46
C TRP A 42 -3.76 -3.58 0.77
N GLU A 43 -3.83 -4.90 0.95
CA GLU A 43 -4.53 -5.51 2.08
C GLU A 43 -3.71 -6.64 2.71
N THR A 44 -3.41 -6.48 4.00
CA THR A 44 -2.67 -7.44 4.80
C THR A 44 -3.59 -8.35 5.62
N ARG A 45 -3.06 -9.45 6.13
CA ARG A 45 -3.81 -10.26 7.11
C ARG A 45 -4.01 -9.47 8.40
N ARG A 46 -5.14 -9.74 9.06
CA ARG A 46 -5.42 -9.19 10.39
C ARG A 46 -4.30 -9.56 11.37
N LYS A 47 -3.55 -8.55 11.81
CA LYS A 47 -2.51 -8.70 12.81
C LYS A 47 -3.12 -8.91 14.19
N ARG A 48 -2.73 -10.00 14.88
CA ARG A 48 -3.14 -10.33 16.25
C ARG A 48 -2.02 -10.17 17.28
N CYS A 49 -0.90 -9.60 16.85
CA CYS A 49 0.24 -9.25 17.68
C CYS A 49 0.48 -7.74 17.66
N ALA A 50 1.30 -7.24 18.59
CA ALA A 50 1.68 -5.83 18.62
C ALA A 50 2.49 -5.47 17.35
N GLY A 51 2.25 -4.27 16.81
CA GLY A 51 2.96 -3.74 15.65
C GLY A 51 2.01 -3.15 14.60
N HIS A 52 2.55 -2.91 13.40
CA HIS A 52 1.82 -2.46 12.22
C HIS A 52 2.37 -3.16 10.99
N ASP A 53 1.64 -3.10 9.88
CA ASP A 53 2.15 -3.46 8.56
C ASP A 53 2.70 -2.22 7.88
N TRP A 54 3.75 -2.40 7.08
CA TRP A 54 4.41 -1.32 6.38
C TRP A 54 5.01 -1.79 5.06
N ALA A 55 5.19 -0.84 4.14
CA ALA A 55 5.85 -1.06 2.87
C ALA A 55 6.91 0.04 2.66
N ILE A 56 7.99 -0.31 1.96
CA ILE A 56 9.01 0.64 1.49
C ILE A 56 8.73 0.96 0.04
N ILE A 57 8.54 2.23 -0.25
CA ILE A 57 8.37 2.75 -1.60
C ILE A 57 9.67 3.48 -1.99
N ALA A 58 10.35 2.99 -3.02
CA ALA A 58 11.44 3.73 -3.65
C ALA A 58 10.86 4.74 -4.64
N LEU A 59 11.18 6.01 -4.45
CA LEU A 59 10.94 7.05 -5.46
C LEU A 59 11.91 6.85 -6.63
N LYS A 60 11.50 7.29 -7.82
CA LYS A 60 12.34 7.21 -9.04
C LYS A 60 13.67 7.94 -8.86
N GLU A 61 13.65 9.07 -8.16
CA GLU A 61 14.80 9.93 -7.95
C GLU A 61 14.69 10.72 -6.63
N ALA A 62 15.80 11.28 -6.18
CA ALA A 62 15.82 12.13 -4.98
C ALA A 62 14.89 13.34 -5.17
N SER A 63 13.94 13.51 -4.25
CA SER A 63 12.81 14.42 -4.43
C SER A 63 12.47 15.18 -3.15
N ILE A 64 11.82 16.34 -3.30
CA ILE A 64 11.21 17.10 -2.19
C ILE A 64 9.73 16.72 -2.12
N ILE A 65 9.33 16.08 -1.02
CA ILE A 65 7.93 15.68 -0.81
C ILE A 65 7.11 16.91 -0.39
N LYS A 66 6.00 17.16 -1.09
CA LYS A 66 5.06 18.27 -0.80
C LYS A 66 3.82 17.84 -0.03
N GLY A 67 3.47 16.56 -0.11
CA GLY A 67 2.32 15.98 0.56
C GLY A 67 2.15 14.52 0.17
N PHE A 68 1.13 13.89 0.75
CA PHE A 68 0.74 12.51 0.46
C PHE A 68 -0.77 12.47 0.22
N CYS A 69 -1.20 11.65 -0.74
CA CYS A 69 -2.58 11.22 -0.84
C CYS A 69 -2.64 9.80 -0.28
N ILE A 70 -3.48 9.59 0.74
CA ILE A 70 -3.83 8.26 1.21
C ILE A 70 -5.28 8.04 0.82
N ASP A 71 -5.49 7.14 -0.12
CA ASP A 71 -6.81 6.70 -0.52
C ASP A 71 -7.14 5.36 0.14
N THR A 72 -8.29 5.29 0.81
CA THR A 72 -8.83 4.07 1.43
C THR A 72 -10.13 3.64 0.74
N ALA A 73 -10.33 4.00 -0.51
CA ALA A 73 -11.51 3.66 -1.30
C ALA A 73 -11.85 2.17 -1.19
N TYR A 74 -13.14 1.89 -0.99
CA TYR A 74 -13.72 0.54 -0.89
C TYR A 74 -13.29 -0.33 0.30
N PHE A 75 -12.36 0.12 1.16
CA PHE A 75 -12.03 -0.53 2.42
C PHE A 75 -13.01 -0.13 3.53
N THR A 76 -14.28 -0.51 3.41
CA THR A 76 -15.35 -0.09 4.35
C THR A 76 -15.39 -0.96 5.61
N GLY A 77 -14.54 -0.63 6.58
CA GLY A 77 -14.47 -1.28 7.89
C GLY A 77 -13.16 -2.05 8.16
N ASN A 78 -12.36 -2.26 7.13
CA ASN A 78 -11.00 -2.81 7.19
C ASN A 78 -9.92 -1.81 6.75
N TYR A 79 -10.27 -0.53 6.53
CA TYR A 79 -9.28 0.52 6.25
C TYR A 79 -8.25 0.64 7.37
N ALA A 80 -7.05 1.12 7.03
CA ALA A 80 -6.00 1.38 8.01
C ALA A 80 -6.46 2.44 9.02
N PRO A 81 -6.59 2.12 10.32
CA PRO A 81 -7.17 3.05 11.29
C PRO A 81 -6.24 4.23 11.62
N ARG A 82 -4.93 4.05 11.41
CA ARG A 82 -3.88 5.06 11.57
C ARG A 82 -2.75 4.77 10.60
N ILE A 83 -2.12 5.82 10.11
CA ILE A 83 -1.03 5.76 9.15
C ILE A 83 0.05 6.74 9.61
N SER A 84 1.31 6.33 9.43
CA SER A 84 2.46 7.22 9.55
C SER A 84 3.33 7.06 8.30
N ILE A 85 4.00 8.14 7.91
CA ILE A 85 4.94 8.13 6.79
C ILE A 85 6.31 8.53 7.31
N GLN A 86 7.31 7.74 6.95
CA GLN A 86 8.72 8.00 7.20
C GLN A 86 9.44 8.08 5.86
N ALA A 87 10.45 8.94 5.76
CA ALA A 87 11.23 9.10 4.56
C ALA A 87 12.72 9.14 4.92
N ALA A 88 13.54 8.54 4.07
CA ALA A 88 14.99 8.61 4.15
C ALA A 88 15.55 8.84 2.75
N ARG A 89 16.66 9.56 2.67
CA ARG A 89 17.51 9.58 1.49
C ARG A 89 18.66 8.62 1.77
N LEU A 90 18.73 7.51 1.03
CA LEU A 90 19.91 6.67 1.07
C LEU A 90 21.04 7.41 0.35
N ASN A 91 22.19 7.50 1.01
CA ASN A 91 23.42 7.91 0.34
C ASN A 91 24.03 6.65 -0.30
N GLU A 92 24.66 6.82 -1.45
CA GLU A 92 25.59 5.82 -1.95
C GLU A 92 26.89 6.03 -1.16
N ASP A 93 27.33 5.00 -0.43
CA ASP A 93 28.69 4.92 0.08
C ASP A 93 29.66 4.56 -1.05
#